data_AF-A0A3D0P0W6-F1
#
_entry.id   AF-A0A3D0P0W6-F1
#
_cell.length_a   1.000
_cell.length_b   1.000
_cell.length_c   1.000
_cell.angle_alpha   90.00
_cell.angle_beta   90.00
_cell.angle_gamma   90.00
#
_symmetry.space_group_name_H-M   'P 1'
#
loop_
_entity.id
_entity.type
_entity.pdbx_description
1 polymer ?
#
loop_
_entity_poly.entity_id
_entity_poly.type
_entity_poly.pdbx_seq_one_letter_code
_entity_poly.pdbx_strand_id
1 'polypeptide(L)' 'VSHANNKTRRRFNPNLQSVRVQMPAGGNARAKVCTRCIKSGKIVKAA' A
#
# COMPACT_ATOMS: atom_id res chain seq x y z
N VAL A 1 -2.24 -17.78 15.10
CA VAL A 1 -2.85 -18.88 15.87
C VAL A 1 -2.22 -18.84 17.25
N SER A 2 -3.01 -18.94 18.33
CA SER A 2 -2.47 -18.86 19.69
C SER A 2 -1.82 -20.18 20.12
N HIS A 3 -1.15 -20.16 21.27
CA HIS A 3 -0.58 -21.36 21.88
C HIS A 3 -1.63 -22.43 22.18
N ALA A 4 -2.86 -22.04 22.54
CA ALA A 4 -4.01 -22.92 22.72
C ALA A 4 -4.70 -23.33 21.40
N ASN A 5 -4.04 -23.11 20.26
CA ASN A 5 -4.53 -23.40 18.91
C ASN A 5 -5.82 -22.64 18.49
N ASN A 6 -6.15 -21.54 19.18
CA ASN A 6 -7.28 -20.70 18.81
C ASN A 6 -6.93 -19.91 17.54
N LYS A 7 -7.72 -20.11 16.49
CA LYS A 7 -7.54 -19.47 15.18
C LYS A 7 -8.34 -18.17 15.12
N THR A 8 -7.66 -17.04 15.22
CA THR A 8 -8.25 -15.72 14.94
C THR A 8 -8.00 -15.33 13.48
N ARG A 9 -9.03 -14.81 12.80
CA ARG A 9 -8.88 -14.27 11.44
C ARG A 9 -8.13 -12.95 11.52
N ARG A 10 -6.94 -12.90 10.92
CA ARG A 10 -6.14 -11.68 10.79
C ARG A 10 -5.83 -11.42 9.33
N ARG A 11 -5.81 -10.14 8.95
CA ARG A 11 -5.27 -9.68 7.67
C ARG A 11 -3.83 -9.22 7.85
N PHE A 12 -2.95 -9.66 6.95
CA PHE A 12 -1.57 -9.20 6.87
C PHE A 12 -1.46 -8.29 5.66
N ASN A 13 -1.72 -7.00 5.86
CA ASN A 13 -1.52 -6.04 4.79
C ASN A 13 -0.01 -5.86 4.56
N PRO A 14 0.44 -5.72 3.30
CA PRO A 14 1.80 -5.30 3.03
C PRO A 14 2.05 -3.90 3.62
N ASN A 15 3.31 -3.47 3.68
CA ASN A 15 3.65 -2.10 4.10
C ASN A 15 3.10 -1.11 3.06
N LEU A 16 1.88 -0.62 3.32
CA LEU A 16 1.13 0.34 2.53
C LEU A 16 1.39 1.74 3.08
N GLN A 17 1.78 2.65 2.21
CA GLN A 17 2.07 4.04 2.52
C GLN A 17 1.05 4.94 1.83
N SER A 18 0.53 5.92 2.56
CA SER A 18 -0.38 6.93 2.01
C SER A 18 0.44 8.01 1.31
N VAL A 19 0.37 8.08 -0.02
CA VAL A 19 1.14 9.04 -0.82
C VAL A 19 0.24 9.75 -1.83
N ARG A 20 0.63 10.97 -2.23
CA ARG A 20 0.04 11.64 -3.39
C ARG A 20 0.66 11.04 -4.65
N VAL A 21 -0.18 10.46 -5.49
CA VAL A 21 0.20 9.85 -6.76
C VAL A 21 -0.37 10.67 -7.91
N GLN A 22 0.39 10.74 -8.99
CA GLN A 22 -0.11 11.30 -10.23
C GLN A 22 -0.88 10.22 -10.99
N MET A 23 -2.13 10.51 -11.34
CA MET A 23 -2.98 9.58 -12.07
C MET A 23 -2.61 9.55 -13.56
N PRO A 24 -2.73 8.40 -14.25
CA PRO A 24 -2.45 8.30 -15.69
C PRO A 24 -3.30 9.23 -16.56
N ALA A 25 -4.54 9.50 -16.13
CA ALA A 25 -5.49 10.37 -16.82
C ALA A 25 -5.33 11.87 -16.48
N GLY A 26 -4.26 12.24 -15.76
CA GLY A 26 -4.05 13.59 -15.22
C GLY A 26 -4.63 13.78 -13.82
N GLY A 27 -4.01 14.67 -13.05
CA GLY A 27 -4.41 15.00 -11.68
C GLY A 27 -3.70 14.21 -10.58
N ASN A 28 -3.82 14.70 -9.34
CA ASN A 28 -3.14 14.15 -8.17
C ASN A 28 -4.18 13.57 -7.21
N ALA A 29 -3.97 12.33 -6.77
CA ALA A 29 -4.84 11.66 -5.81
C ALA A 29 -4.06 11.09 -4.63
N ARG A 30 -4.70 10.98 -3.46
CA ARG A 30 -4.12 10.25 -2.32
C ARG A 30 -4.49 8.78 -2.44
N ALA A 31 -3.48 7.92 -2.52
CA ALA A 31 -3.66 6.47 -2.62
C ALA A 31 -2.78 5.74 -1.61
N LYS A 32 -3.23 4.54 -1.18
CA LYS A 32 -2.43 3.62 -0.40
C LYS A 32 -1.59 2.77 -1.35
N VAL A 33 -0.28 2.98 -1.31
CA VAL A 33 0.67 2.37 -2.25
C VAL A 33 1.61 1.42 -1.51
N CYS A 34 1.88 0.27 -2.11
CA CYS A 34 2.84 -0.66 -1.56
C CYS A 34 4.27 -0.10 -1.63
N THR A 35 5.05 -0.21 -0.55
CA THR A 35 6.46 0.25 -0.55
C THR A 35 7.32 -0.35 -1.66
N ARG A 36 7.06 -1.61 -2.08
CA ARG A 36 7.71 -2.24 -3.24
C ARG A 36 7.39 -1.51 -4.56
N CYS A 37 6.16 -1.01 -4.70
CA CYS A 37 5.68 -0.28 -5.86
C CYS A 37 6.38 1.10 -5.94
N ILE A 38 6.56 1.75 -4.78
CA ILE A 38 7.34 2.99 -4.67
C ILE A 38 8.80 2.74 -5.04
N LYS A 39 9.42 1.68 -4.48
CA LYS A 39 10.82 1.34 -4.74
C LYS A 39 11.09 0.96 -6.21
N SER A 40 10.13 0.33 -6.87
CA SER A 40 10.25 -0.07 -8.28
C SER A 40 9.88 1.03 -9.29
N GLY A 41 9.53 2.24 -8.83
CA GLY A 41 9.17 3.34 -9.72
C GLY A 41 7.86 3.15 -10.48
N LYS A 42 7.07 2.12 -10.14
CA LYS A 42 5.77 1.84 -10.77
C LYS A 42 4.73 2.91 -10.49
N ILE A 43 4.98 3.76 -9.49
CA ILE A 43 4.11 4.85 -9.08
C ILE A 43 4.92 6.14 -9.15
N VAL A 44 4.42 7.10 -9.92
CA VAL A 44 4.94 8.47 -9.95
C VAL A 44 4.34 9.23 -8.77
N LYS A 45 5.19 9.67 -7.85
CA LYS A 45 4.78 10.60 -6.79
C LYS A 45 4.44 11.93 -7.45
N ALA A 46 3.29 12.48 -7.11
CA ALA A 46 2.99 13.86 -7.47
C ALA A 46 3.96 14.78 -6.71
N ALA A 47 4.57 15.73 -7.41
CA ALA A 47 5.39 16.79 -6.83
C ALA A 47 4.54 17.77 -6.01
#